data_AF-K2NAH5-F1
#
_entry.id   AF-K2NAH5-F1
#
_cell.length_a   1.000
_cell.length_b   1.000
_cell.length_c   1.000
_cell.angle_alpha   90.00
_cell.angle_beta   90.00
_cell.angle_gamma   90.00
#
_symmetry.space_group_name_H-M   'P 1'
#
loop_
_entity.id
_entity.type
_entity.pdbx_description
1 polymer ?
#
loop_
_entity_poly.entity_id
_entity_poly.type
_entity_poly.pdbx_seq_one_letter_code
_entity_poly.pdbx_strand_id
1 'polypeptide(L)'
;MLLAKGNVHDGVLREMLYAAGGVTAAGSTLSFVHNRVLLPRMLSLSLSLSAGAHLRVACNDAGGRVLSTVEEYAAAGFGDAGSIEVFGCDACDRDTYCYAPGTASASMKDGVCVCACGSSGYGEACVPVGAPALPSSAGFIASAFEIEDTVVQSTFVVPKGVSEVTLRHVVLDGVTPVLYVPWMARDGVRIFVQNVSLRNGAVLYVMGGGALRGVDAFRAWSSSELQLELSICSVEAFNGVIVLTGTFPAKSMLTMTESLLITTESTPLVYLLGSQAAVYTPVLVLSGLRLLNSTLLMHGIGFLAVKSDGRTVIVDGTALRLDSSGISLETASFGGDYAFTWVGGPCCRRAPCCACRRAVFTPAADCCFIKVSP
;
A
#
# COMPACT_ATOMS: atom_id res chain seq x y z
N MET A 1 -5.26 9.59 9.37
CA MET A 1 -4.73 8.44 10.15
C MET A 1 -3.86 7.59 9.25
N LEU A 2 -2.72 7.10 9.72
CA LEU A 2 -1.96 6.03 9.10
C LEU A 2 -1.99 4.82 10.04
N LEU A 3 -2.37 3.64 9.53
CA LEU A 3 -2.32 2.37 10.27
C LEU A 3 -1.36 1.43 9.56
N ALA A 4 -0.32 0.97 10.24
CA ALA A 4 0.59 -0.05 9.77
C ALA A 4 0.47 -1.27 10.70
N LYS A 5 -0.23 -2.31 10.26
CA LYS A 5 -0.60 -3.45 11.12
C LYS A 5 -0.15 -4.80 10.55
N GLY A 6 0.57 -5.57 11.36
CA GLY A 6 0.92 -6.96 11.01
C GLY A 6 1.90 -7.09 9.85
N ASN A 7 2.70 -6.06 9.56
CA ASN A 7 3.67 -6.11 8.47
C ASN A 7 4.93 -6.86 8.90
N VAL A 8 5.56 -7.58 7.96
CA VAL A 8 6.78 -8.36 8.21
C VAL A 8 7.90 -7.89 7.31
N HIS A 9 9.09 -7.69 7.88
CA HIS A 9 10.30 -7.38 7.14
C HIS A 9 11.37 -8.43 7.40
N ASP A 10 11.69 -9.23 6.38
CA ASP A 10 12.58 -10.39 6.48
C ASP A 10 13.97 -10.18 5.85
N GLY A 11 14.22 -9.02 5.24
CA GLY A 11 15.52 -8.67 4.66
C GLY A 11 16.50 -8.14 5.71
N VAL A 12 17.74 -8.64 5.71
CA VAL A 12 18.79 -8.22 6.67
C VAL A 12 19.50 -6.92 6.24
N LEU A 13 19.35 -6.51 4.97
CA LEU A 13 20.04 -5.35 4.38
C LEU A 13 19.11 -4.34 3.71
N ARG A 14 17.78 -4.53 3.82
CA ARG A 14 16.79 -3.83 2.98
C ARG A 14 15.93 -2.88 3.80
N GLU A 15 15.42 -1.84 3.13
CA GLU A 15 14.64 -0.76 3.72
C GLU A 15 13.13 -1.09 3.69
N MET A 16 12.41 -0.98 4.82
CA MET A 16 10.95 -1.15 4.84
C MET A 16 10.23 -0.01 4.11
N LEU A 17 10.70 1.22 4.30
CA LEU A 17 10.13 2.41 3.70
C LEU A 17 11.26 3.41 3.44
N TYR A 18 11.45 3.77 2.16
CA TYR A 18 12.33 4.87 1.78
C TYR A 18 11.49 6.10 1.46
N ALA A 19 11.70 7.17 2.23
CA ALA A 19 11.19 8.49 1.91
C ALA A 19 12.37 9.37 1.51
N ALA A 20 12.34 9.95 0.30
CA ALA A 20 13.36 10.89 -0.17
C ALA A 20 13.24 12.29 0.49
N GLY A 21 12.75 12.34 1.73
CA GLY A 21 12.39 13.53 2.50
C GLY A 21 11.65 13.16 3.80
N GLY A 22 11.35 14.14 4.65
CA GLY A 22 10.58 13.90 5.88
C GLY A 22 9.11 13.60 5.61
N VAL A 23 8.53 12.60 6.28
CA VAL A 23 7.08 12.37 6.30
C VAL A 23 6.45 13.38 7.25
N THR A 24 5.82 14.42 6.70
CA THR A 24 5.14 15.44 7.51
C THR A 24 3.69 15.03 7.74
N ALA A 25 3.41 14.43 8.89
CA ALA A 25 2.06 14.19 9.38
C ALA A 25 1.65 15.39 10.24
N ALA A 26 0.61 16.12 9.86
CA ALA A 26 0.02 17.22 10.63
C ALA A 26 -1.38 16.82 11.11
N GLY A 27 -1.67 17.02 12.40
CA GLY A 27 -2.97 16.67 12.99
C GLY A 27 -3.38 15.20 12.79
N SER A 28 -2.41 14.30 12.62
CA SER A 28 -2.64 12.93 12.17
C SER A 28 -2.12 11.91 13.18
N THR A 29 -2.89 10.85 13.42
CA THR A 29 -2.45 9.68 14.19
C THR A 29 -1.72 8.70 13.28
N LEU A 30 -0.51 8.31 13.66
CA LEU A 30 0.27 7.22 13.05
C LEU A 30 0.26 6.04 14.02
N SER A 31 -0.29 4.91 13.62
CA SER A 31 -0.42 3.71 14.45
C SER A 31 0.39 2.56 13.86
N PHE A 32 1.38 2.05 14.61
CA PHE A 32 2.18 0.89 14.23
C PHE A 32 1.91 -0.27 15.19
N VAL A 33 1.33 -1.36 14.69
CA VAL A 33 0.85 -2.46 15.52
C VAL A 33 1.27 -3.83 14.98
N HIS A 34 1.78 -4.73 15.83
CA HIS A 34 2.13 -6.11 15.44
C HIS A 34 3.10 -6.23 14.26
N ASN A 35 3.87 -5.19 13.96
CA ASN A 35 4.87 -5.27 12.90
C ASN A 35 6.10 -6.04 13.39
N ARG A 36 6.72 -6.83 12.53
CA ARG A 36 7.92 -7.61 12.85
C ARG A 36 9.04 -7.28 11.88
N VAL A 37 10.20 -6.92 12.40
CA VAL A 37 11.40 -6.67 11.61
C VAL A 37 12.58 -7.46 12.15
N LEU A 38 13.42 -8.02 11.27
CA LEU A 38 14.62 -8.75 11.69
C LEU A 38 15.74 -7.84 12.20
N LEU A 39 15.69 -6.54 11.91
CA LEU A 39 16.71 -5.58 12.30
C LEU A 39 16.36 -4.87 13.61
N PRO A 40 17.34 -4.38 14.38
CA PRO A 40 17.08 -3.56 15.57
C PRO A 40 16.36 -2.23 15.28
N ARG A 41 16.36 -1.79 14.00
CA ARG A 41 15.65 -0.60 13.53
C ARG A 41 14.49 -1.00 12.63
N MET A 42 13.31 -0.46 12.94
CA MET A 42 12.12 -0.53 12.10
C MET A 42 12.13 0.54 11.00
N LEU A 43 12.63 1.74 11.34
CA LEU A 43 12.75 2.87 10.42
C LEU A 43 14.22 3.26 10.23
N SER A 44 14.62 3.50 8.99
CA SER A 44 16.00 3.91 8.65
C SER A 44 16.25 5.40 8.92
N LEU A 45 15.21 6.23 8.81
CA LEU A 45 15.24 7.67 9.08
C LEU A 45 14.46 7.96 10.36
N SER A 46 14.96 8.91 11.16
CA SER A 46 14.22 9.44 12.29
C SER A 46 12.92 10.09 11.81
N LEU A 47 11.80 9.66 12.36
CA LEU A 47 10.49 10.23 12.07
C LEU A 47 10.33 11.59 12.77
N SER A 48 10.16 12.67 12.01
CA SER A 48 9.83 13.99 12.55
C SER A 48 8.32 14.23 12.50
N LEU A 49 7.66 14.34 13.66
CA LEU A 49 6.24 14.70 13.73
C LEU A 49 6.06 16.22 13.73
N SER A 50 5.05 16.72 13.00
CA SER A 50 4.66 18.13 13.11
C SER A 50 3.66 18.34 14.27
N ALA A 51 3.42 19.59 14.65
CA ALA A 51 2.54 19.92 15.79
C ALA A 51 1.15 19.28 15.64
N GLY A 52 0.71 18.58 16.69
CA GLY A 52 -0.59 17.89 16.75
C GLY A 52 -0.64 16.50 16.08
N ALA A 53 0.49 15.96 15.61
CA ALA A 53 0.55 14.55 15.22
C ALA A 53 0.92 13.65 16.41
N HIS A 54 0.32 12.47 16.45
CA HIS A 54 0.48 11.49 17.52
C HIS A 54 1.02 10.19 16.94
N LEU A 55 2.05 9.61 17.57
CA LEU A 55 2.54 8.28 17.24
C LEU A 55 2.04 7.29 18.30
N ARG A 56 1.27 6.30 17.87
CA ARG A 56 0.78 5.20 18.71
C ARG A 56 1.43 3.90 18.28
N VAL A 57 1.97 3.16 19.23
CA VAL A 57 2.71 1.93 18.95
C VAL A 57 2.30 0.80 19.88
N ALA A 58 2.17 -0.41 19.35
CA ALA A 58 1.84 -1.59 20.16
C ALA A 58 2.40 -2.88 19.55
N CYS A 59 2.96 -3.76 20.36
CA CYS A 59 3.40 -5.12 19.95
C CYS A 59 4.31 -5.21 18.74
N ASN A 60 5.14 -4.21 18.48
CA ASN A 60 6.09 -4.32 17.40
C ASN A 60 7.31 -5.13 17.86
N ASP A 61 7.85 -5.97 16.99
CA ASP A 61 9.08 -6.74 17.21
C ASP A 61 10.18 -6.18 16.32
N ALA A 62 11.33 -5.82 16.92
CA ALA A 62 12.50 -5.36 16.18
C ALA A 62 13.78 -6.07 16.61
N GLY A 63 14.31 -6.92 15.73
CA GLY A 63 15.52 -7.69 16.01
C GLY A 63 15.26 -8.82 17.01
N GLY A 64 14.08 -9.44 16.95
CA GLY A 64 13.68 -10.57 17.79
C GLY A 64 13.28 -10.19 19.21
N ARG A 65 12.95 -8.92 19.44
CA ARG A 65 12.48 -8.39 20.74
C ARG A 65 11.23 -7.57 20.53
N VAL A 66 10.22 -7.83 21.35
CA VAL A 66 9.01 -7.01 21.40
C VAL A 66 9.35 -5.69 22.09
N LEU A 67 9.07 -4.58 21.43
CA LEU A 67 9.31 -3.22 21.93
C LEU A 67 8.17 -2.79 22.85
N SER A 68 8.55 -2.23 24.00
CA SER A 68 7.68 -1.97 25.14
C SER A 68 7.86 -0.58 25.76
N THR A 69 8.97 0.12 25.49
CA THR A 69 9.22 1.47 26.03
C THR A 69 9.44 2.50 24.94
N VAL A 70 9.28 3.78 25.31
CA VAL A 70 9.49 4.92 24.41
C VAL A 70 10.93 4.94 23.88
N GLU A 71 11.91 4.62 24.73
CA GLU A 71 13.33 4.60 24.37
C GLU A 71 13.64 3.47 23.37
N GLU A 72 13.02 2.30 23.52
CA GLU A 72 13.15 1.19 22.59
C GLU A 72 12.59 1.56 21.21
N TYR A 73 11.42 2.20 21.17
CA TYR A 73 10.86 2.72 19.91
C TYR A 73 11.70 3.85 19.32
N ALA A 74 12.21 4.77 20.14
CA ALA A 74 13.11 5.82 19.67
C ALA A 74 14.37 5.23 19.03
N ALA A 75 14.98 4.23 19.67
CA ALA A 75 16.13 3.48 19.16
C ALA A 75 15.81 2.67 17.89
N ALA A 76 14.57 2.19 17.76
CA ALA A 76 14.07 1.49 16.58
C ALA A 76 13.80 2.43 15.37
N GLY A 77 14.10 3.72 15.48
CA GLY A 77 14.01 4.70 14.38
C GLY A 77 12.83 5.66 14.48
N PHE A 78 12.01 5.57 15.52
CA PHE A 78 10.91 6.53 15.73
C PHE A 78 11.38 7.87 16.31
N GLY A 79 12.62 7.96 16.80
CA GLY A 79 13.32 9.22 17.11
C GLY A 79 12.56 10.20 18.01
N ASP A 80 12.75 11.51 17.77
CA ASP A 80 12.10 12.65 18.46
C ASP A 80 10.64 12.87 18.01
N ALA A 81 9.92 11.80 17.65
CA ALA A 81 8.49 11.88 17.40
C ALA A 81 7.81 12.47 18.65
N GLY A 82 7.38 13.74 18.57
CA GLY A 82 7.06 14.61 19.72
C GLY A 82 6.04 14.11 20.76
N SER A 83 5.41 12.95 20.55
CA SER A 83 4.77 12.13 21.59
C SER A 83 4.63 10.68 21.09
N ILE A 84 5.41 9.76 21.65
CA ILE A 84 5.25 8.31 21.42
C ILE A 84 4.36 7.76 22.53
N GLU A 85 3.17 7.29 22.17
CA GLU A 85 2.24 6.60 23.06
C GLU A 85 2.40 5.10 22.87
N VAL A 86 2.95 4.42 23.89
CA VAL A 86 3.18 2.98 23.86
C VAL A 86 2.02 2.25 24.54
N PHE A 87 1.42 1.30 23.83
CA PHE A 87 0.35 0.43 24.33
C PHE A 87 0.86 -1.00 24.47
N GLY A 88 0.44 -1.66 25.56
CA GLY A 88 0.76 -3.06 25.80
C GLY A 88 0.04 -4.01 24.85
N CYS A 89 0.56 -5.23 24.73
CA CYS A 89 -0.05 -6.26 23.88
C CYS A 89 -1.37 -6.82 24.36
N ASP A 90 -1.63 -6.69 25.65
CA ASP A 90 -2.88 -7.11 26.26
C ASP A 90 -3.92 -5.98 26.28
N ALA A 91 -3.58 -4.81 25.72
CA ALA A 91 -4.50 -3.69 25.57
C ALA A 91 -5.09 -3.69 24.16
N CYS A 92 -6.41 -3.51 24.04
CA CYS A 92 -7.09 -3.29 22.77
C CYS A 92 -7.59 -1.85 22.71
N ASP A 93 -6.65 -0.93 22.46
CA ASP A 93 -6.99 0.46 22.23
C ASP A 93 -7.53 0.63 20.80
N ARG A 94 -8.78 1.07 20.68
CA ARG A 94 -9.48 1.25 19.39
C ARG A 94 -8.68 2.13 18.43
N ASP A 95 -8.09 3.21 18.94
CA ASP A 95 -7.43 4.22 18.10
C ASP A 95 -5.99 3.81 17.72
N THR A 96 -5.48 2.73 18.33
CA THR A 96 -4.18 2.12 18.03
C THR A 96 -4.32 0.91 17.12
N TYR A 97 -5.20 -0.05 17.45
CA TYR A 97 -5.28 -1.36 16.80
C TYR A 97 -6.25 -1.43 15.60
N CYS A 98 -7.14 -0.45 15.47
CA CYS A 98 -8.17 -0.38 14.45
C CYS A 98 -8.06 0.91 13.64
N TYR A 99 -8.69 0.96 12.47
CA TYR A 99 -8.89 2.20 11.74
C TYR A 99 -10.00 3.01 12.43
N ALA A 100 -9.57 3.89 13.35
CA ALA A 100 -10.46 4.62 14.25
C ALA A 100 -11.68 5.28 13.57
N PRO A 101 -11.55 5.94 12.40
CA PRO A 101 -12.70 6.57 11.74
C PRO A 101 -13.82 5.61 11.30
N GLY A 102 -13.51 4.33 11.08
CA GLY A 102 -14.48 3.31 10.69
C GLY A 102 -14.87 2.37 11.84
N THR A 103 -14.30 2.53 13.04
CA THR A 103 -14.48 1.60 14.15
C THR A 103 -15.50 2.10 15.16
N ALA A 104 -16.54 1.31 15.44
CA ALA A 104 -17.54 1.63 16.45
C ALA A 104 -17.00 1.31 17.86
N SER A 105 -16.42 0.13 18.06
CA SER A 105 -15.81 -0.28 19.32
C SER A 105 -14.66 -1.26 19.07
N ALA A 106 -13.80 -1.45 20.06
CA ALA A 106 -12.74 -2.45 20.03
C ALA A 106 -12.71 -3.19 21.38
N SER A 107 -12.45 -4.50 21.34
CA SER A 107 -12.38 -5.33 22.54
C SER A 107 -11.41 -6.49 22.38
N MET A 108 -10.75 -6.87 23.47
CA MET A 108 -9.94 -8.08 23.50
C MET A 108 -10.84 -9.32 23.43
N LYS A 109 -10.55 -10.23 22.50
CA LYS A 109 -11.19 -11.54 22.39
C LYS A 109 -10.10 -12.58 22.12
N ASP A 110 -10.02 -13.59 22.99
CA ASP A 110 -9.04 -14.68 22.88
C ASP A 110 -7.57 -14.21 22.74
N GLY A 111 -7.21 -13.11 23.41
CA GLY A 111 -5.86 -12.53 23.34
C GLY A 111 -5.60 -11.70 22.07
N VAL A 112 -6.60 -11.49 21.22
CA VAL A 112 -6.51 -10.69 19.99
C VAL A 112 -7.44 -9.47 20.10
N CYS A 113 -6.97 -8.30 19.69
CA CYS A 113 -7.80 -7.11 19.61
C CYS A 113 -8.74 -7.20 18.41
N VAL A 114 -10.04 -7.29 18.68
CA VAL A 114 -11.10 -7.37 17.65
C VAL A 114 -11.78 -6.02 17.52
N CYS A 115 -11.85 -5.50 16.29
CA CYS A 115 -12.51 -4.25 15.94
C CYS A 115 -13.95 -4.53 15.50
N ALA A 116 -14.91 -3.88 16.13
CA ALA A 116 -16.30 -3.86 15.69
C ALA A 116 -16.55 -2.62 14.84
N CYS A 117 -16.91 -2.82 13.58
CA CYS A 117 -17.00 -1.74 12.62
C CYS A 117 -18.31 -0.96 12.72
N GLY A 118 -18.23 0.35 12.48
CA GLY A 118 -19.39 1.20 12.28
C GLY A 118 -19.96 1.07 10.87
N SER A 119 -20.91 1.95 10.51
CA SER A 119 -21.58 1.92 9.20
C SER A 119 -20.64 2.16 8.00
N SER A 120 -19.49 2.80 8.22
CA SER A 120 -18.51 3.15 7.19
C SER A 120 -17.25 2.27 7.20
N GLY A 121 -17.13 1.34 8.16
CA GLY A 121 -15.94 0.50 8.34
C GLY A 121 -16.21 -0.95 7.95
N TYR A 122 -15.18 -1.60 7.44
CA TYR A 122 -15.24 -2.96 6.89
C TYR A 122 -13.93 -3.72 7.15
N GLY A 123 -14.00 -5.04 7.15
CA GLY A 123 -12.84 -5.91 7.41
C GLY A 123 -12.40 -5.93 8.88
N GLU A 124 -11.31 -6.63 9.17
CA GLU A 124 -10.86 -6.86 10.56
C GLU A 124 -10.35 -5.61 11.27
N ALA A 125 -9.87 -4.62 10.52
CA ALA A 125 -9.42 -3.34 11.05
C ALA A 125 -10.45 -2.21 10.87
N CYS A 126 -11.64 -2.49 10.33
CA CYS A 126 -12.68 -1.50 10.08
C CYS A 126 -12.25 -0.34 9.17
N VAL A 127 -11.41 -0.66 8.18
CA VAL A 127 -11.00 0.25 7.11
C VAL A 127 -12.19 0.64 6.25
N PRO A 128 -12.17 1.80 5.56
CA PRO A 128 -13.35 2.37 4.92
C PRO A 128 -13.75 1.69 3.60
N VAL A 129 -13.44 0.39 3.44
CA VAL A 129 -13.52 -0.35 2.17
C VAL A 129 -14.40 -1.58 2.31
N GLY A 130 -15.61 -1.54 1.76
CA GLY A 130 -16.35 -2.77 1.48
C GLY A 130 -15.63 -3.59 0.41
N ALA A 131 -15.83 -4.91 0.39
CA ALA A 131 -15.35 -5.73 -0.72
C ALA A 131 -15.73 -5.07 -2.06
N PRO A 132 -14.83 -4.97 -3.06
CA PRO A 132 -15.17 -4.43 -4.37
C PRO A 132 -16.30 -5.29 -4.95
N ALA A 133 -17.54 -4.84 -4.81
CA ALA A 133 -18.64 -5.40 -5.56
C ALA A 133 -18.47 -4.83 -6.97
N LEU A 134 -18.10 -5.68 -7.92
CA LEU A 134 -18.24 -5.33 -9.33
C LEU A 134 -19.69 -4.85 -9.52
N PRO A 135 -19.91 -3.60 -9.95
CA PRO A 135 -21.27 -3.13 -10.14
C PRO A 135 -21.97 -4.04 -11.15
N SER A 136 -23.22 -4.42 -10.86
CA SER A 136 -24.09 -4.93 -11.92
C SER A 136 -24.16 -3.87 -13.02
N SER A 137 -24.05 -4.28 -14.29
CA SER A 137 -23.98 -3.44 -15.50
C SER A 137 -25.22 -2.59 -15.80
N ALA A 138 -25.95 -2.14 -14.78
CA ALA A 138 -27.23 -1.47 -14.90
C ALA A 138 -27.09 0.04 -14.69
N GLY A 139 -27.22 0.80 -15.77
CA GLY A 139 -27.97 2.05 -15.74
C GLY A 139 -27.21 3.38 -15.77
N PHE A 140 -25.91 3.39 -16.07
CA PHE A 140 -25.24 4.61 -16.52
C PHE A 140 -24.87 4.45 -18.00
N ILE A 141 -25.04 5.50 -18.81
CA ILE A 141 -24.34 5.58 -20.10
C ILE A 141 -22.89 5.93 -19.76
N ALA A 142 -22.20 4.98 -19.11
CA ALA A 142 -20.80 5.07 -18.79
C ALA A 142 -20.02 4.86 -20.09
N SER A 143 -19.17 5.80 -20.43
CA SER A 143 -18.08 5.57 -21.37
C SER A 143 -17.10 4.63 -20.67
N ALA A 144 -17.15 3.35 -21.03
CA ALA A 144 -16.27 2.32 -20.50
C ALA A 144 -15.04 2.13 -21.41
N PHE A 145 -13.88 1.91 -20.80
CA PHE A 145 -12.67 1.50 -21.47
C PHE A 145 -12.21 0.18 -20.87
N GLU A 146 -12.33 -0.91 -21.64
CA GLU A 146 -12.12 -2.27 -21.14
C GLU A 146 -11.03 -2.95 -21.96
N ILE A 147 -10.07 -3.56 -21.26
CA ILE A 147 -9.08 -4.46 -21.83
C ILE A 147 -9.11 -5.73 -20.99
N GLU A 148 -9.45 -6.85 -21.63
CA GLU A 148 -9.57 -8.12 -20.95
C GLU A 148 -8.87 -9.25 -21.71
N ASP A 149 -8.39 -10.25 -20.96
CA ASP A 149 -7.93 -11.55 -21.46
C ASP A 149 -6.91 -11.45 -22.61
N THR A 150 -5.92 -10.55 -22.48
CA THR A 150 -4.98 -10.22 -23.57
C THR A 150 -3.59 -9.81 -23.09
N VAL A 151 -2.64 -9.77 -24.02
CA VAL A 151 -1.29 -9.24 -23.84
C VAL A 151 -1.20 -7.89 -24.54
N VAL A 152 -0.87 -6.84 -23.80
CA VAL A 152 -0.70 -5.48 -24.32
C VAL A 152 0.78 -5.20 -24.51
N GLN A 153 1.16 -5.02 -25.77
CA GLN A 153 2.55 -4.72 -26.19
C GLN A 153 2.71 -3.30 -26.75
N SER A 154 1.62 -2.52 -26.80
CA SER A 154 1.62 -1.12 -27.19
C SER A 154 1.08 -0.26 -26.06
N THR A 155 1.76 0.85 -25.76
CA THR A 155 1.30 1.82 -24.78
C THR A 155 -0.05 2.41 -25.20
N PHE A 156 -0.99 2.46 -24.26
CA PHE A 156 -2.28 3.13 -24.44
C PHE A 156 -2.48 4.21 -23.39
N VAL A 157 -3.37 5.12 -23.70
CA VAL A 157 -3.78 6.19 -22.84
C VAL A 157 -5.30 6.22 -22.84
N VAL A 158 -5.92 6.26 -21.65
CA VAL A 158 -7.38 6.18 -21.57
C VAL A 158 -8.02 7.42 -22.22
N PRO A 159 -9.00 7.26 -23.13
CA PRO A 159 -9.65 8.39 -23.78
C PRO A 159 -10.31 9.37 -22.82
N LYS A 160 -10.39 10.64 -23.24
CA LYS A 160 -11.08 11.70 -22.50
C LYS A 160 -12.54 11.34 -22.27
N GLY A 161 -13.04 11.63 -21.07
CA GLY A 161 -14.45 11.49 -20.72
C GLY A 161 -14.87 10.06 -20.37
N VAL A 162 -13.96 9.10 -20.32
CA VAL A 162 -14.20 7.74 -19.79
C VAL A 162 -14.52 7.80 -18.30
N SER A 163 -15.60 7.15 -17.86
CA SER A 163 -15.99 7.06 -16.45
C SER A 163 -15.55 5.76 -15.79
N GLU A 164 -15.32 4.71 -16.58
CA GLU A 164 -14.98 3.38 -16.08
C GLU A 164 -13.85 2.76 -16.88
N VAL A 165 -12.81 2.30 -16.18
CA VAL A 165 -11.64 1.64 -16.76
C VAL A 165 -11.52 0.26 -16.15
N THR A 166 -11.48 -0.78 -16.97
CA THR A 166 -11.31 -2.17 -16.51
C THR A 166 -10.14 -2.82 -17.23
N LEU A 167 -9.16 -3.28 -16.46
CA LEU A 167 -8.07 -4.15 -16.91
C LEU A 167 -8.21 -5.49 -16.18
N ARG A 168 -8.57 -6.56 -16.90
CA ARG A 168 -8.83 -7.87 -16.30
C ARG A 168 -8.09 -9.00 -17.03
N HIS A 169 -7.31 -9.81 -16.32
CA HIS A 169 -6.48 -10.86 -16.94
C HIS A 169 -5.56 -10.34 -18.05
N VAL A 170 -4.94 -9.18 -17.82
CA VAL A 170 -4.09 -8.51 -18.80
C VAL A 170 -2.62 -8.74 -18.48
N VAL A 171 -1.80 -9.02 -19.49
CA VAL A 171 -0.34 -8.95 -19.37
C VAL A 171 0.14 -7.65 -20.01
N LEU A 172 0.68 -6.74 -19.22
CA LEU A 172 1.39 -5.56 -19.68
C LEU A 172 2.86 -5.94 -19.89
N ASP A 173 3.33 -5.91 -21.13
CA ASP A 173 4.66 -6.40 -21.52
C ASP A 173 5.53 -5.28 -22.07
N GLY A 174 6.43 -4.73 -21.24
CA GLY A 174 7.32 -3.63 -21.63
C GLY A 174 6.62 -2.30 -21.99
N VAL A 175 5.32 -2.18 -21.69
CA VAL A 175 4.49 -1.01 -22.01
C VAL A 175 4.34 -0.05 -20.84
N THR A 176 3.95 1.18 -21.13
CA THR A 176 3.75 2.23 -20.11
C THR A 176 2.36 2.86 -20.21
N PRO A 177 1.27 2.12 -19.91
CA PRO A 177 -0.08 2.68 -19.97
C PRO A 177 -0.28 3.82 -18.95
N VAL A 178 -0.99 4.87 -19.38
CA VAL A 178 -1.26 6.06 -18.57
C VAL A 178 -2.76 6.26 -18.37
N LEU A 179 -3.18 6.14 -17.11
CA LEU A 179 -4.54 6.40 -16.65
C LEU A 179 -4.55 7.80 -16.02
N TYR A 180 -4.74 8.82 -16.85
CA TYR A 180 -4.81 10.22 -16.40
C TYR A 180 -6.23 10.53 -15.91
N VAL A 181 -6.41 10.81 -14.62
CA VAL A 181 -7.73 11.05 -14.00
C VAL A 181 -8.34 12.41 -14.36
N PRO A 182 -7.60 13.53 -14.47
CA PRO A 182 -8.19 14.86 -14.66
C PRO A 182 -9.02 15.09 -15.92
N TRP A 183 -8.84 14.26 -16.96
CA TRP A 183 -9.61 14.37 -18.21
C TRP A 183 -10.70 13.30 -18.35
N MET A 184 -10.82 12.39 -17.38
CA MET A 184 -11.85 11.36 -17.33
C MET A 184 -13.20 12.01 -17.01
N ALA A 185 -14.26 11.22 -16.91
CA ALA A 185 -15.60 11.72 -16.66
C ALA A 185 -15.66 12.61 -15.41
N ARG A 186 -16.54 13.62 -15.44
CA ARG A 186 -16.69 14.62 -14.37
C ARG A 186 -17.63 14.17 -13.23
N ASP A 187 -18.36 13.09 -13.45
CA ASP A 187 -19.42 12.61 -12.53
C ASP A 187 -18.97 11.42 -11.67
N GLY A 188 -17.65 11.17 -11.64
CA GLY A 188 -17.01 10.07 -10.92
C GLY A 188 -16.23 9.17 -11.87
N VAL A 189 -15.17 8.56 -11.35
CA VAL A 189 -14.28 7.68 -12.10
C VAL A 189 -14.08 6.39 -11.32
N ARG A 190 -14.24 5.25 -11.98
CA ARG A 190 -13.89 3.93 -11.44
C ARG A 190 -12.79 3.30 -12.28
N ILE A 191 -11.78 2.76 -11.62
CA ILE A 191 -10.65 2.09 -12.25
C ILE A 191 -10.45 0.75 -11.55
N PHE A 192 -10.65 -0.34 -12.29
CA PHE A 192 -10.46 -1.70 -11.82
C PHE A 192 -9.28 -2.34 -12.56
N VAL A 193 -8.29 -2.81 -11.80
CA VAL A 193 -7.11 -3.51 -12.29
C VAL A 193 -7.05 -4.84 -11.55
N GLN A 194 -7.44 -5.92 -12.22
CA GLN A 194 -7.62 -7.23 -11.62
C GLN A 194 -6.87 -8.31 -12.39
N ASN A 195 -6.12 -9.16 -11.68
CA ASN A 195 -5.39 -10.26 -12.31
C ASN A 195 -4.46 -9.77 -13.43
N VAL A 196 -3.75 -8.67 -13.20
CA VAL A 196 -2.87 -8.05 -14.20
C VAL A 196 -1.41 -8.39 -13.91
N SER A 197 -0.67 -8.80 -14.92
CA SER A 197 0.78 -9.03 -14.82
C SER A 197 1.57 -7.90 -15.47
N LEU A 198 2.53 -7.30 -14.76
CA LEU A 198 3.48 -6.33 -15.31
C LEU A 198 4.82 -7.03 -15.54
N ARG A 199 5.27 -7.11 -16.79
CA ARG A 199 6.49 -7.83 -17.18
C ARG A 199 7.43 -6.94 -17.99
N ASN A 200 8.71 -7.33 -18.03
CA ASN A 200 9.72 -6.73 -18.90
C ASN A 200 9.83 -5.20 -18.77
N GLY A 201 9.73 -4.67 -17.56
CA GLY A 201 9.81 -3.22 -17.33
C GLY A 201 8.50 -2.48 -17.52
N ALA A 202 7.36 -3.17 -17.67
CA ALA A 202 6.06 -2.52 -17.81
C ALA A 202 5.73 -1.61 -16.61
N VAL A 203 5.12 -0.46 -16.88
CA VAL A 203 4.77 0.53 -15.86
C VAL A 203 3.32 0.97 -15.98
N LEU A 204 2.55 0.71 -14.93
CA LEU A 204 1.17 1.17 -14.83
C LEU A 204 1.11 2.52 -14.11
N TYR A 205 0.78 3.57 -14.86
CA TYR A 205 0.59 4.91 -14.28
C TYR A 205 -0.87 5.21 -13.98
N VAL A 206 -1.13 5.62 -12.75
CA VAL A 206 -2.37 6.30 -12.38
C VAL A 206 -2.02 7.72 -11.94
N MET A 207 -2.44 8.69 -12.73
CA MET A 207 -2.01 10.09 -12.60
C MET A 207 -3.19 11.01 -12.26
N GLY A 208 -3.10 11.64 -11.10
CA GLY A 208 -3.97 12.72 -10.65
C GLY A 208 -3.59 14.09 -11.24
N GLY A 209 -4.36 15.11 -10.89
CA GLY A 209 -4.16 16.49 -11.35
C GLY A 209 -2.94 17.17 -10.71
N GLY A 210 -2.39 18.17 -11.40
CA GLY A 210 -1.19 18.88 -10.97
C GLY A 210 0.13 18.09 -11.09
N ALA A 211 0.09 16.86 -11.62
CA ALA A 211 1.29 16.05 -11.89
C ALA A 211 2.12 16.57 -13.08
N LEU A 212 1.51 17.30 -14.03
CA LEU A 212 2.17 17.88 -15.19
C LEU A 212 2.50 19.35 -14.92
N ARG A 213 3.79 19.70 -14.82
CA ARG A 213 4.24 21.10 -14.80
C ARG A 213 4.21 21.67 -16.22
N GLY A 214 3.53 22.80 -16.43
CA GLY A 214 3.64 23.60 -17.67
C GLY A 214 2.50 23.47 -18.68
N VAL A 215 1.47 22.65 -18.40
CA VAL A 215 0.18 22.77 -19.09
C VAL A 215 -0.70 23.60 -18.17
N ASP A 216 -1.29 24.68 -18.69
CA ASP A 216 -2.17 25.59 -17.94
C ASP A 216 -2.96 24.82 -16.89
N ALA A 217 -2.69 25.15 -15.61
CA ALA A 217 -3.26 24.49 -14.45
C ALA A 217 -4.79 24.53 -14.58
N PHE A 218 -5.35 23.51 -15.20
CA PHE A 218 -6.79 23.35 -15.29
C PHE A 218 -7.25 23.23 -13.85
N ARG A 219 -7.90 24.32 -13.42
CA ARG A 219 -8.52 24.59 -12.12
C ARG A 219 -8.45 23.42 -11.15
N ALA A 220 -7.81 23.66 -10.01
CA ALA A 220 -8.07 22.96 -8.76
C ALA A 220 -9.56 22.53 -8.74
N TRP A 221 -9.81 21.22 -8.61
CA TRP A 221 -11.16 20.63 -8.68
C TRP A 221 -12.15 21.55 -7.97
N SER A 222 -12.97 22.25 -8.76
CA SER A 222 -13.95 23.21 -8.23
C SER A 222 -15.32 22.58 -8.03
N SER A 223 -15.44 21.25 -8.14
CA SER A 223 -16.64 20.51 -7.81
C SER A 223 -16.34 19.54 -6.68
N SER A 224 -17.08 19.70 -5.59
CA SER A 224 -17.20 18.82 -4.44
C SER A 224 -17.80 17.45 -4.75
N GLU A 225 -17.85 17.04 -6.02
CA GLU A 225 -18.68 15.94 -6.54
C GLU A 225 -17.89 14.87 -7.32
N LEU A 226 -16.63 15.09 -7.66
CA LEU A 226 -15.82 14.06 -8.33
C LEU A 226 -15.21 13.11 -7.30
N GLN A 227 -15.58 11.83 -7.35
CA GLN A 227 -14.98 10.75 -6.56
C GLN A 227 -14.22 9.79 -7.49
N LEU A 228 -13.01 9.39 -7.09
CA LEU A 228 -12.26 8.32 -7.75
C LEU A 228 -12.32 7.07 -6.89
N GLU A 229 -12.71 5.96 -7.50
CA GLU A 229 -12.55 4.62 -6.96
C GLU A 229 -11.48 3.89 -7.77
N LEU A 230 -10.33 3.62 -7.16
CA LEU A 230 -9.25 2.82 -7.74
C LEU A 230 -9.15 1.50 -6.99
N SER A 231 -9.22 0.39 -7.72
CA SER A 231 -8.99 -0.94 -7.18
C SER A 231 -7.93 -1.69 -7.97
N ILE A 232 -6.87 -2.08 -7.29
CA ILE A 232 -5.76 -2.88 -7.80
C ILE A 232 -5.75 -4.19 -7.03
N CYS A 233 -6.15 -5.28 -7.64
CA CYS A 233 -6.30 -6.57 -6.98
C CYS A 233 -5.58 -7.68 -7.75
N SER A 234 -4.88 -8.56 -7.04
CA SER A 234 -4.20 -9.70 -7.66
C SER A 234 -3.25 -9.28 -8.80
N VAL A 235 -2.47 -8.22 -8.58
CA VAL A 235 -1.48 -7.74 -9.55
C VAL A 235 -0.13 -8.36 -9.28
N GLU A 236 0.48 -8.92 -10.32
CA GLU A 236 1.82 -9.51 -10.27
C GLU A 236 2.79 -8.67 -11.09
N ALA A 237 3.72 -7.97 -10.44
CA ALA A 237 4.78 -7.26 -11.14
C ALA A 237 6.09 -8.02 -11.04
N PHE A 238 6.73 -8.29 -12.18
CA PHE A 238 8.09 -8.82 -12.26
C PHE A 238 8.96 -7.85 -13.05
N ASN A 239 9.83 -7.13 -12.32
CA ASN A 239 10.54 -5.96 -12.84
C ASN A 239 9.60 -4.88 -13.42
N GLY A 240 8.32 -4.91 -13.03
CA GLY A 240 7.33 -3.90 -13.38
C GLY A 240 7.10 -2.91 -12.24
N VAL A 241 6.45 -1.78 -12.54
CA VAL A 241 6.25 -0.70 -11.55
C VAL A 241 4.82 -0.20 -11.59
N ILE A 242 4.22 0.00 -10.43
CA ILE A 242 2.96 0.76 -10.28
C ILE A 242 3.31 2.16 -9.78
N VAL A 243 2.81 3.19 -10.46
CA VAL A 243 3.07 4.59 -10.10
C VAL A 243 1.75 5.31 -9.83
N LEU A 244 1.59 5.78 -8.58
CA LEU A 244 0.51 6.68 -8.18
C LEU A 244 1.10 8.08 -8.01
N THR A 245 0.62 9.05 -8.80
CA THR A 245 1.24 10.38 -8.82
C THR A 245 0.24 11.52 -8.93
N GLY A 246 0.56 12.66 -8.31
CA GLY A 246 -0.24 13.88 -8.38
C GLY A 246 -1.35 13.98 -7.33
N THR A 247 -2.30 14.89 -7.55
CA THR A 247 -3.43 15.10 -6.63
C THR A 247 -4.64 14.29 -7.11
N PHE A 248 -5.26 13.53 -6.21
CA PHE A 248 -6.51 12.85 -6.54
C PHE A 248 -7.73 13.69 -6.12
N PRO A 249 -8.90 13.47 -6.74
CA PRO A 249 -10.14 14.13 -6.32
C PRO A 249 -10.41 13.95 -4.83
N ALA A 250 -11.13 14.89 -4.22
CA ALA A 250 -11.50 14.73 -2.81
C ALA A 250 -12.41 13.51 -2.62
N LYS A 251 -12.36 12.85 -1.46
CA LYS A 251 -13.15 11.65 -1.18
C LYS A 251 -12.85 10.48 -2.12
N SER A 252 -11.61 10.38 -2.61
CA SER A 252 -11.16 9.22 -3.39
C SER A 252 -10.92 8.01 -2.50
N MET A 253 -11.22 6.82 -3.02
CA MET A 253 -10.94 5.54 -2.40
C MET A 253 -9.96 4.77 -3.29
N LEU A 254 -8.75 4.54 -2.78
CA LEU A 254 -7.69 3.81 -3.47
C LEU A 254 -7.45 2.50 -2.72
N THR A 255 -7.50 1.37 -3.40
CA THR A 255 -7.34 0.05 -2.80
C THR A 255 -6.32 -0.76 -3.59
N MET A 256 -5.44 -1.44 -2.88
CA MET A 256 -4.48 -2.39 -3.42
C MET A 256 -4.51 -3.64 -2.55
N THR A 257 -4.84 -4.79 -3.13
CA THR A 257 -5.01 -6.04 -2.38
C THR A 257 -4.36 -7.22 -3.07
N GLU A 258 -3.88 -8.18 -2.29
CA GLU A 258 -3.45 -9.51 -2.77
C GLU A 258 -2.44 -9.45 -3.93
N SER A 259 -1.56 -8.45 -3.95
CA SER A 259 -0.65 -8.20 -5.08
C SER A 259 0.78 -8.56 -4.72
N LEU A 260 1.52 -9.10 -5.69
CA LEU A 260 2.91 -9.52 -5.55
C LEU A 260 3.80 -8.70 -6.48
N LEU A 261 4.71 -7.97 -5.88
CA LEU A 261 5.51 -6.93 -6.49
C LEU A 261 6.98 -7.32 -6.35
N ILE A 262 7.56 -7.84 -7.42
CA ILE A 262 8.93 -8.38 -7.48
C ILE A 262 9.82 -7.51 -8.37
N THR A 263 11.03 -7.25 -7.88
CA THR A 263 12.10 -6.61 -8.63
C THR A 263 13.42 -7.34 -8.42
N THR A 264 14.06 -7.69 -9.52
CA THR A 264 15.33 -8.43 -9.59
C THR A 264 16.45 -7.61 -10.20
N GLU A 265 16.09 -6.55 -10.93
CA GLU A 265 17.00 -5.68 -11.65
C GLU A 265 16.73 -4.22 -11.30
N SER A 266 17.78 -3.39 -11.38
CA SER A 266 17.60 -1.96 -11.14
C SER A 266 16.95 -1.33 -12.37
N THR A 267 15.77 -0.75 -12.17
CA THR A 267 15.05 0.01 -13.19
C THR A 267 15.34 1.50 -12.99
N PRO A 268 15.88 2.19 -14.01
CA PRO A 268 16.05 3.63 -13.92
C PRO A 268 14.68 4.29 -13.75
N LEU A 269 14.55 5.18 -12.76
CA LEU A 269 13.37 6.03 -12.59
C LEU A 269 13.31 7.10 -13.70
N VAL A 270 13.11 6.69 -14.96
CA VAL A 270 12.83 7.61 -16.08
C VAL A 270 11.39 8.17 -15.99
N TYR A 271 10.70 7.81 -14.91
CA TYR A 271 9.26 7.89 -14.74
C TYR A 271 8.76 9.19 -14.08
N LEU A 272 9.68 10.08 -13.71
CA LEU A 272 9.40 11.36 -13.06
C LEU A 272 9.87 12.50 -13.98
N LEU A 273 8.95 13.38 -14.36
CA LEU A 273 9.25 14.58 -15.15
C LEU A 273 10.28 15.45 -14.39
N GLY A 274 11.53 15.45 -14.84
CA GLY A 274 12.61 16.30 -14.32
C GLY A 274 13.55 15.66 -13.29
N SER A 275 13.38 14.38 -12.96
CA SER A 275 14.34 13.65 -12.10
C SER A 275 15.50 13.09 -12.93
N GLN A 276 16.73 13.16 -12.41
CA GLN A 276 17.84 12.41 -13.00
C GLN A 276 17.60 10.91 -12.84
N ALA A 277 18.05 10.11 -13.81
CA ALA A 277 17.92 8.65 -13.79
C ALA A 277 18.65 8.08 -12.56
N ALA A 278 17.92 7.95 -11.47
CA ALA A 278 18.41 7.28 -10.29
C ALA A 278 18.04 5.80 -10.41
N VAL A 279 19.07 4.97 -10.28
CA VAL A 279 19.01 3.51 -10.43
C VAL A 279 18.41 2.96 -9.13
N TYR A 280 17.15 2.54 -9.17
CA TYR A 280 16.47 1.94 -8.02
C TYR A 280 15.78 0.65 -8.44
N THR A 281 15.26 -0.10 -7.48
CA THR A 281 14.39 -1.26 -7.76
C THR A 281 12.98 -0.99 -7.22
N PRO A 282 12.28 0.09 -7.62
CA PRO A 282 10.96 0.38 -7.09
C PRO A 282 9.97 -0.65 -7.58
N VAL A 283 9.02 -1.00 -6.72
CA VAL A 283 7.85 -1.78 -7.15
C VAL A 283 6.55 -1.01 -7.00
N LEU A 284 6.49 -0.10 -6.03
CA LEU A 284 5.45 0.91 -5.92
C LEU A 284 6.09 2.30 -5.75
N VAL A 285 5.66 3.26 -6.58
CA VAL A 285 6.10 4.65 -6.49
C VAL A 285 4.90 5.54 -6.14
N LEU A 286 5.02 6.27 -5.04
CA LEU A 286 4.09 7.31 -4.63
C LEU A 286 4.79 8.67 -4.81
N SER A 287 4.41 9.42 -5.86
CA SER A 287 5.11 10.65 -6.22
C SER A 287 4.22 11.88 -6.12
N GLY A 288 4.61 12.84 -5.28
CA GLY A 288 3.85 14.09 -5.10
C GLY A 288 2.37 13.86 -4.79
N LEU A 289 2.07 12.74 -4.12
CA LEU A 289 0.72 12.24 -3.93
C LEU A 289 -0.02 13.12 -2.92
N ARG A 290 -1.17 13.67 -3.33
CA ARG A 290 -2.02 14.48 -2.46
C ARG A 290 -3.42 13.87 -2.35
N LEU A 291 -3.80 13.57 -1.12
CA LEU A 291 -5.08 12.95 -0.75
C LEU A 291 -5.84 13.94 0.15
N LEU A 292 -7.05 14.28 -0.25
CA LEU A 292 -7.95 15.19 0.48
C LEU A 292 -9.24 14.43 0.82
N ASN A 293 -9.55 14.28 2.11
CA ASN A 293 -10.66 13.44 2.59
C ASN A 293 -10.69 12.04 1.96
N SER A 294 -9.52 11.50 1.57
CA SER A 294 -9.41 10.29 0.74
C SER A 294 -8.76 9.15 1.53
N THR A 295 -8.84 7.94 0.99
CA THR A 295 -8.35 6.73 1.64
C THR A 295 -7.45 5.94 0.70
N LEU A 296 -6.33 5.42 1.22
CA LEU A 296 -5.46 4.46 0.53
C LEU A 296 -5.32 3.22 1.40
N LEU A 297 -5.90 2.11 0.96
CA LEU A 297 -5.81 0.81 1.61
C LEU A 297 -4.85 -0.09 0.83
N MET A 298 -3.91 -0.70 1.55
CA MET A 298 -3.02 -1.74 1.05
C MET A 298 -3.11 -2.94 1.97
N HIS A 299 -3.54 -4.10 1.45
CA HIS A 299 -3.71 -5.31 2.25
C HIS A 299 -3.12 -6.54 1.55
N GLY A 300 -2.33 -7.34 2.26
CA GLY A 300 -1.79 -8.59 1.74
C GLY A 300 -0.86 -8.38 0.54
N ILE A 301 0.00 -7.36 0.62
CA ILE A 301 0.94 -7.02 -0.47
C ILE A 301 2.31 -7.63 -0.20
N GLY A 302 2.84 -8.37 -1.17
CA GLY A 302 4.21 -8.86 -1.14
C GLY A 302 5.14 -7.95 -1.93
N PHE A 303 6.10 -7.33 -1.27
CA PHE A 303 7.16 -6.57 -1.92
C PHE A 303 8.47 -7.34 -1.84
N LEU A 304 9.03 -7.76 -2.98
CA LEU A 304 10.28 -8.51 -3.04
C LEU A 304 11.29 -7.76 -3.90
N ALA A 305 12.35 -7.25 -3.30
CA ALA A 305 13.51 -6.75 -4.04
C ALA A 305 14.66 -7.70 -3.84
N VAL A 306 15.28 -8.23 -4.90
CA VAL A 306 16.38 -9.22 -4.81
C VAL A 306 17.76 -8.57 -4.68
N LYS A 307 17.90 -7.28 -5.01
CA LYS A 307 19.18 -6.56 -4.85
C LYS A 307 19.35 -6.01 -3.43
N SER A 308 20.57 -6.04 -2.92
CA SER A 308 20.92 -5.61 -1.55
C SER A 308 20.66 -4.12 -1.28
N ASP A 309 20.66 -3.27 -2.31
CA ASP A 309 20.31 -1.84 -2.27
C ASP A 309 18.86 -1.57 -2.73
N GLY A 310 18.07 -2.63 -2.87
CA GLY A 310 16.76 -2.54 -3.46
C GLY A 310 15.74 -1.84 -2.57
N ARG A 311 15.02 -0.87 -3.13
CA ARG A 311 13.97 -0.08 -2.46
C ARG A 311 12.60 -0.48 -2.98
N THR A 312 11.81 -1.17 -2.17
CA THR A 312 10.52 -1.75 -2.59
C THR A 312 9.43 -0.70 -2.82
N VAL A 313 9.33 0.26 -1.90
CA VAL A 313 8.38 1.38 -1.97
C VAL A 313 9.17 2.69 -1.95
N ILE A 314 8.95 3.52 -2.96
CA ILE A 314 9.55 4.86 -3.04
C ILE A 314 8.46 5.90 -2.87
N VAL A 315 8.67 6.79 -1.90
CA VAL A 315 7.87 8.00 -1.74
C VAL A 315 8.74 9.21 -2.08
N ASP A 316 8.38 9.94 -3.14
CA ASP A 316 9.18 11.05 -3.69
C ASP A 316 8.41 12.40 -3.77
N GLY A 317 9.15 13.51 -3.66
CA GLY A 317 8.63 14.89 -3.64
C GLY A 317 8.25 15.42 -2.24
N THR A 318 7.33 16.40 -2.16
CA THR A 318 6.71 16.83 -0.87
C THR A 318 5.72 15.74 -0.42
N ALA A 319 6.29 14.64 0.06
CA ALA A 319 6.10 13.27 -0.42
C ALA A 319 4.70 12.64 -0.31
N LEU A 320 3.92 13.00 0.69
CA LEU A 320 2.56 12.50 0.86
C LEU A 320 1.81 13.52 1.69
N ARG A 321 0.89 14.26 1.07
CA ARG A 321 0.05 15.22 1.80
C ARG A 321 -1.31 14.60 2.05
N LEU A 322 -1.55 14.26 3.30
CA LEU A 322 -2.83 13.79 3.79
C LEU A 322 -3.55 14.95 4.45
N ASP A 323 -4.69 15.36 3.91
CA ASP A 323 -5.61 16.28 4.56
C ASP A 323 -6.87 15.49 4.91
N SER A 324 -7.10 15.29 6.22
CA SER A 324 -8.26 14.54 6.73
C SER A 324 -8.42 13.16 6.06
N SER A 325 -7.29 12.55 5.71
CA SER A 325 -7.19 11.34 4.88
C SER A 325 -6.64 10.15 5.67
N GLY A 326 -6.92 8.94 5.18
CA GLY A 326 -6.54 7.67 5.81
C GLY A 326 -5.59 6.85 4.94
N ILE A 327 -4.54 6.28 5.52
CA ILE A 327 -3.77 5.20 4.90
C ILE A 327 -3.80 3.99 5.82
N SER A 328 -4.08 2.80 5.29
CA SER A 328 -3.84 1.55 6.00
C SER A 328 -2.95 0.64 5.18
N LEU A 329 -1.90 0.10 5.81
CA LEU A 329 -1.01 -0.92 5.27
C LEU A 329 -1.05 -2.11 6.21
N GLU A 330 -1.67 -3.18 5.75
CA GLU A 330 -1.93 -4.37 6.54
C GLU A 330 -1.33 -5.60 5.87
N THR A 331 -0.79 -6.48 6.71
CA THR A 331 -0.28 -7.81 6.30
C THR A 331 0.70 -7.75 5.12
N ALA A 332 1.42 -6.64 4.97
CA ALA A 332 2.42 -6.50 3.92
C ALA A 332 3.71 -7.22 4.31
N SER A 333 4.34 -7.83 3.33
CA SER A 333 5.63 -8.49 3.49
C SER A 333 6.69 -7.78 2.66
N PHE A 334 7.80 -7.45 3.31
CA PHE A 334 8.97 -6.84 2.71
C PHE A 334 10.06 -7.91 2.69
N GLY A 335 10.17 -8.56 1.54
CA GLY A 335 10.91 -9.76 1.27
C GLY A 335 12.27 -9.51 0.62
N GLY A 336 13.22 -10.43 0.85
CA GLY A 336 14.48 -10.40 0.12
C GLY A 336 15.40 -11.62 0.18
N ASP A 337 15.44 -12.30 1.32
CA ASP A 337 16.31 -13.47 1.57
C ASP A 337 15.49 -14.77 1.68
N TYR A 338 14.17 -14.67 1.67
CA TYR A 338 13.23 -15.79 1.73
C TYR A 338 12.39 -15.84 0.46
N ALA A 339 12.27 -17.04 -0.12
CA ALA A 339 11.38 -17.29 -1.25
C ALA A 339 9.97 -17.58 -0.71
N PHE A 340 8.96 -16.89 -1.25
CA PHE A 340 7.57 -17.31 -1.13
C PHE A 340 7.37 -18.53 -2.02
N THR A 341 7.12 -19.71 -1.43
CA THR A 341 6.56 -20.83 -2.19
C THR A 341 5.06 -20.82 -2.02
N TRP A 342 4.33 -20.29 -3.01
CA TRP A 342 2.93 -20.63 -3.20
C TRP A 342 2.86 -22.11 -3.56
N VAL A 343 2.46 -22.96 -2.62
CA VAL A 343 2.22 -24.38 -2.91
C VAL A 343 0.85 -24.45 -3.58
N GLY A 344 0.85 -24.45 -4.91
CA GLY A 344 -0.36 -24.54 -5.70
C GLY A 344 -1.17 -25.78 -5.37
N GLY A 345 -2.39 -25.57 -4.89
CA GLY A 345 -3.39 -26.62 -4.72
C GLY A 345 -4.30 -26.38 -3.51
N PRO A 346 -5.59 -26.75 -3.59
CA PRO A 346 -6.56 -26.50 -2.55
C PRO A 346 -6.29 -27.44 -1.36
N CYS A 347 -5.84 -26.91 -0.24
CA CYS A 347 -5.72 -27.67 1.01
C CYS A 347 -6.03 -26.76 2.20
N CYS A 348 -6.91 -27.10 3.15
CA CYS A 348 -7.92 -28.16 3.21
C CYS A 348 -8.80 -27.91 4.45
N ARG A 349 -10.10 -28.25 4.34
CA ARG A 349 -11.19 -28.03 5.33
C ARG A 349 -11.08 -28.75 6.69
N ARG A 350 -9.91 -29.23 7.13
CA ARG A 350 -9.66 -29.83 8.46
C ARG A 350 -8.16 -30.15 8.54
N ALA A 351 -7.49 -29.73 9.62
CA ALA A 351 -6.07 -30.00 9.91
C ALA A 351 -5.68 -31.50 9.85
N PRO A 352 -4.38 -31.90 9.90
CA PRO A 352 -3.13 -31.12 9.96
C PRO A 352 -2.14 -31.44 8.81
N CYS A 353 -1.44 -30.44 8.25
CA CYS A 353 -0.41 -30.68 7.23
C CYS A 353 0.96 -30.96 7.85
N CYS A 354 1.32 -32.24 7.96
CA CYS A 354 2.65 -32.73 8.27
C CYS A 354 3.61 -32.58 7.07
N ALA A 355 4.21 -31.41 6.85
CA ALA A 355 5.38 -31.27 5.96
C ALA A 355 6.21 -29.98 6.14
N CYS A 356 6.37 -29.45 7.35
CA CYS A 356 7.28 -28.31 7.59
C CYS A 356 8.27 -28.66 8.72
N ARG A 357 9.19 -29.61 8.49
CA ARG A 357 10.21 -30.04 9.50
C ARG A 357 11.37 -29.05 9.74
N ARG A 358 11.42 -27.92 9.02
CA ARG A 358 12.42 -26.84 9.20
C ARG A 358 11.89 -25.42 8.94
N ALA A 359 10.58 -25.20 8.89
CA ALA A 359 9.99 -23.87 8.70
C ALA A 359 9.62 -23.24 10.05
N VAL A 360 9.80 -21.93 10.19
CA VAL A 360 9.26 -21.16 11.31
C VAL A 360 7.77 -20.96 11.02
N PHE A 361 6.93 -21.55 11.87
CA PHE A 361 5.47 -21.44 11.78
C PHE A 361 5.03 -20.11 12.39
N THR A 362 4.25 -19.30 11.66
CA THR A 362 3.47 -18.21 12.27
C THR A 362 2.03 -18.69 12.42
N PRO A 363 1.44 -18.72 13.63
CA PRO A 363 0.14 -19.37 13.87
C PRO A 363 -1.09 -18.74 13.19
N ALA A 364 -0.91 -17.62 12.48
CA ALA A 364 -2.02 -16.77 12.00
C ALA A 364 -2.23 -16.78 10.47
N ALA A 365 -1.38 -17.45 9.69
CA ALA A 365 -1.53 -17.53 8.24
C ALA A 365 -1.17 -18.94 7.76
N ASP A 366 -2.02 -19.53 6.93
CA ASP A 366 -1.84 -20.86 6.31
C ASP A 366 -0.69 -20.88 5.25
N CYS A 367 0.42 -20.17 5.50
CA CYS A 367 1.59 -20.06 4.63
C CYS A 367 2.85 -20.58 5.33
N CYS A 368 3.62 -21.48 4.69
CA CYS A 368 4.96 -21.87 5.18
C CYS A 368 6.04 -20.95 4.60
N PHE A 369 6.88 -20.37 5.48
CA PHE A 369 8.11 -19.68 5.11
C PHE A 369 9.27 -20.69 5.02
N ILE A 370 9.90 -20.83 3.85
CA ILE A 370 11.07 -21.70 3.68
C ILE A 370 12.31 -20.87 3.44
N LYS A 371 13.30 -21.01 4.35
CA LYS A 371 14.65 -20.48 4.17
C LYS A 371 15.35 -21.25 3.07
N VAL A 372 15.58 -20.62 1.91
CA VAL A 372 16.50 -21.16 0.91
C VAL A 372 17.89 -20.78 1.38
N SER A 373 18.63 -21.75 1.94
CA SER A 373 20.05 -21.56 2.20
C SER A 373 20.79 -21.57 0.85
N PRO A 374 21.90 -20.84 0.69
CA PRO A 374 22.62 -20.73 -0.57
C PRO A 374 23.07 -22.10 -1.12
#